data_AF-V4LJI8-F1
#
_entry.id   AF-V4LJI8-F1
#
_cell.length_a   1.000
_cell.length_b   1.000
_cell.length_c   1.000
_cell.angle_alpha   90.00
_cell.angle_beta   90.00
_cell.angle_gamma   90.00
#
_symmetry.space_group_name_H-M   'P 1'
#
loop_
_entity.id
_entity.type
_entity.pdbx_description
1 polymer ?
#
loop_
_entity_poly.entity_id
_entity_poly.type
_entity_poly.pdbx_seq_one_letter_code
_entity_poly.pdbx_strand_id
1 'polypeptide(L)'
;MTTTMTTTTANGLATSAAEQSSIRAAFEPGNLHSTLWLLVAAGLKRPAIMPAQQSQTKYEAIMTEKQIWVDADACPRAIKDILFRAAERMSVRLTLVANQPVPVPGSAHIRAVQVAAGFDIADNYIVQHAMAGDLVITADIPLAAEVVDKGCLALNPRGELYTAENVRQRLNMRDFLDSLRASGIDTGGPPALSSSDRQQFANQLDRLLAK
;
A
#
# COMPACT_ATOMS: atom_id res chain seq x y z
N MET A 1 -68.46 -37.86 26.96
CA MET A 1 -69.04 -36.65 26.35
C MET A 1 -68.40 -36.44 25.00
N THR A 2 -69.19 -36.57 23.96
CA THR A 2 -68.87 -36.46 22.53
C THR A 2 -68.64 -35.00 22.13
N THR A 3 -67.70 -34.69 21.22
CA THR A 3 -67.85 -33.68 20.13
C THR A 3 -66.65 -33.75 19.16
N THR A 4 -66.99 -33.70 17.88
CA THR A 4 -66.26 -33.93 16.62
C THR A 4 -65.74 -32.65 15.93
N MET A 5 -64.97 -32.86 14.83
CA MET A 5 -64.70 -31.99 13.64
C MET A 5 -63.26 -31.39 13.56
N THR A 6 -62.32 -32.01 12.81
CA THR A 6 -61.87 -31.72 11.41
C THR A 6 -61.20 -30.33 11.24
N THR A 7 -60.01 -30.13 10.64
CA THR A 7 -59.59 -30.43 9.25
C THR A 7 -58.10 -30.07 8.99
N THR A 8 -57.47 -30.76 8.02
CA THR A 8 -56.48 -30.26 7.02
C THR A 8 -54.95 -30.26 7.31
N THR A 9 -54.31 -31.35 6.86
CA THR A 9 -53.22 -31.46 5.86
C THR A 9 -52.12 -30.40 5.77
N ALA A 10 -50.86 -30.79 6.05
CA ALA A 10 -49.86 -31.07 5.01
C ALA A 10 -48.53 -31.60 5.60
N ASN A 11 -48.11 -32.78 5.13
CA ASN A 11 -46.76 -33.33 4.94
C ASN A 11 -45.62 -32.76 5.82
N GLY A 12 -44.96 -33.55 6.68
CA GLY A 12 -44.13 -34.70 6.30
C GLY A 12 -42.82 -34.17 5.69
N LEU A 13 -41.66 -34.25 6.33
CA LEU A 13 -40.97 -35.46 6.76
C LEU A 13 -40.14 -35.21 8.03
N ALA A 14 -40.19 -36.17 8.95
CA ALA A 14 -39.26 -36.29 10.05
C ALA A 14 -37.86 -36.64 9.51
N THR A 15 -36.85 -35.81 9.81
CA THR A 15 -35.44 -36.18 9.68
C THR A 15 -34.94 -36.74 11.01
N SER A 16 -34.25 -37.88 10.93
CA SER A 16 -33.87 -38.69 12.08
C SER A 16 -32.80 -38.01 12.95
N ALA A 17 -32.77 -38.37 14.23
CA ALA A 17 -31.84 -37.81 15.24
C ALA A 17 -30.34 -37.98 14.90
N ALA A 18 -29.98 -38.86 13.94
CA ALA A 18 -28.60 -39.01 13.48
C ALA A 18 -28.14 -37.87 12.56
N GLU A 19 -29.06 -37.19 11.86
CA GLU A 19 -28.75 -36.12 10.91
C GLU A 19 -28.50 -34.77 11.60
N GLN A 20 -29.04 -34.59 12.82
CA GLN A 20 -28.84 -33.37 13.61
C GLN A 20 -27.44 -33.28 14.24
N SER A 21 -26.75 -34.42 14.41
CA SER A 21 -25.41 -34.45 15.01
C SER A 21 -24.30 -34.03 14.04
N SER A 22 -24.51 -34.18 12.72
CA SER A 22 -23.49 -33.84 11.70
C SER A 22 -23.49 -32.36 11.32
N ILE A 23 -24.56 -31.62 11.62
CA ILE A 23 -24.70 -30.19 11.28
C ILE A 23 -23.98 -29.29 12.30
N ARG A 24 -23.57 -29.82 13.46
CA ARG A 24 -22.87 -29.07 14.50
C ARG A 24 -21.36 -28.92 14.30
N ALA A 25 -20.77 -29.53 13.28
CA ALA A 25 -19.31 -29.56 13.10
C ALA A 25 -18.74 -28.63 12.00
N ALA A 26 -19.56 -27.81 11.33
CA ALA A 26 -19.10 -27.04 10.15
C ALA A 26 -19.19 -25.50 10.31
N PHE A 27 -19.23 -24.98 11.54
CA PHE A 27 -19.37 -23.54 11.80
C PHE A 27 -18.07 -22.94 12.38
N GLU A 28 -17.10 -22.70 11.50
CA GLU A 28 -15.99 -21.77 11.75
C GLU A 28 -16.39 -20.40 11.16
N PRO A 29 -16.55 -19.34 11.99
CA PRO A 29 -16.92 -18.02 11.48
C PRO A 29 -15.69 -17.30 10.90
N GLY A 30 -15.62 -17.16 9.58
CA GLY A 30 -14.57 -16.35 8.96
C GLY A 30 -14.49 -16.32 7.44
N ASN A 31 -15.19 -17.20 6.71
CA ASN A 31 -15.05 -17.27 5.25
C ASN A 31 -16.26 -16.69 4.51
N LEU A 32 -16.09 -15.50 3.93
CA LEU A 32 -17.10 -14.84 3.08
C LEU A 32 -17.37 -15.60 1.76
N HIS A 33 -16.58 -16.62 1.42
CA HIS A 33 -16.85 -17.49 0.26
C HIS A 33 -17.96 -18.54 0.50
N SER A 34 -18.30 -18.86 1.75
CA SER A 34 -19.25 -19.95 2.06
C SER A 34 -20.72 -19.55 1.89
N THR A 35 -21.05 -18.27 2.05
CA THR A 35 -22.44 -17.80 2.00
C THR A 35 -23.00 -17.75 0.57
N LEU A 36 -22.13 -17.65 -0.44
CA LEU A 36 -22.54 -17.59 -1.84
C LEU A 36 -23.01 -18.95 -2.39
N TRP A 37 -22.48 -20.05 -1.87
CA TRP A 37 -22.85 -21.40 -2.31
C TRP A 37 -24.25 -21.83 -1.82
N LEU A 38 -24.74 -21.27 -0.72
CA LEU A 38 -26.04 -21.66 -0.15
C LEU A 38 -27.24 -21.21 -1.00
N LEU A 39 -27.11 -20.11 -1.75
CA LEU A 39 -28.17 -19.58 -2.61
C LEU A 39 -28.33 -20.36 -3.92
N VAL A 40 -27.25 -20.98 -4.42
CA VAL A 40 -27.27 -21.74 -5.68
C VAL A 40 -28.04 -23.06 -5.54
N ALA A 41 -28.06 -23.66 -4.35
CA ALA A 41 -28.80 -24.90 -4.07
C ALA A 41 -30.32 -24.70 -3.92
N ALA A 42 -30.81 -23.46 -3.73
CA ALA A 42 -32.19 -23.17 -3.33
C ALA A 42 -33.17 -22.85 -4.48
N GLY A 43 -32.75 -22.93 -5.76
CA GLY A 43 -33.66 -22.84 -6.91
C GLY A 43 -34.41 -21.50 -7.11
N LEU A 44 -34.01 -20.43 -6.42
CA LEU A 44 -34.63 -19.11 -6.53
C LEU A 44 -34.17 -18.40 -7.82
N LYS A 45 -35.12 -17.80 -8.56
CA LYS A 45 -34.86 -17.02 -9.79
C LYS A 45 -33.82 -15.93 -9.50
N ARG A 46 -32.72 -15.97 -10.26
CA ARG A 46 -31.64 -14.98 -10.20
C ARG A 46 -32.19 -13.56 -10.40
N PRO A 47 -31.90 -12.58 -9.53
CA PRO A 47 -32.02 -11.18 -9.93
C PRO A 47 -31.02 -10.92 -11.07
N ALA A 48 -31.34 -10.01 -11.98
CA ALA A 48 -30.49 -9.65 -13.11
C ALA A 48 -29.17 -9.04 -12.59
N ILE A 49 -28.15 -9.88 -12.42
CA ILE A 49 -26.78 -9.48 -12.09
C ILE A 49 -26.16 -8.97 -13.39
N MET A 50 -25.82 -7.68 -13.41
CA MET A 50 -24.99 -7.06 -14.45
C MET A 50 -23.66 -7.83 -14.59
N PRO A 51 -23.04 -7.89 -15.78
CA PRO A 51 -21.88 -8.74 -16.01
C PRO A 51 -20.71 -8.34 -15.08
N ALA A 52 -20.35 -9.25 -14.16
CA ALA A 52 -19.34 -9.07 -13.13
C ALA A 52 -17.91 -8.80 -13.65
N GLN A 53 -17.64 -9.03 -14.94
CA GLN A 53 -16.29 -8.94 -15.49
C GLN A 53 -15.77 -7.50 -15.65
N GLN A 54 -16.66 -6.52 -15.84
CA GLN A 54 -16.28 -5.14 -16.17
C GLN A 54 -16.13 -4.25 -14.92
N SER A 55 -16.74 -4.63 -13.79
CA SER A 55 -16.57 -3.93 -12.51
C SER A 55 -15.31 -4.40 -11.78
N GLN A 56 -15.01 -5.71 -11.81
CA GLN A 56 -13.84 -6.28 -11.12
C GLN A 56 -12.51 -5.76 -11.67
N THR A 57 -12.35 -5.70 -12.99
CA THR A 57 -11.15 -5.15 -13.65
C THR A 57 -10.91 -3.68 -13.33
N LYS A 58 -11.98 -2.89 -13.18
CA LYS A 58 -11.87 -1.49 -12.78
C LYS A 58 -11.36 -1.36 -11.35
N TYR A 59 -11.84 -2.19 -10.41
CA TYR A 59 -11.38 -2.16 -9.02
C TYR A 59 -9.99 -2.79 -8.85
N GLU A 60 -9.65 -3.87 -9.56
CA GLU A 60 -8.30 -4.45 -9.57
C GLU A 60 -7.27 -3.49 -10.20
N ALA A 61 -7.64 -2.75 -11.25
CA ALA A 61 -6.80 -1.70 -11.82
C ALA A 61 -6.63 -0.50 -10.88
N ILE A 62 -7.69 -0.09 -10.17
CA ILE A 62 -7.61 0.94 -9.11
C ILE A 62 -6.73 0.47 -7.93
N MET A 63 -6.59 -0.84 -7.73
CA MET A 63 -5.82 -1.45 -6.64
C MET A 63 -4.37 -1.80 -7.00
N THR A 64 -3.93 -1.58 -8.25
CA THR A 64 -2.59 -2.03 -8.72
C THR A 64 -1.88 -1.02 -9.63
N GLU A 65 -2.10 0.28 -9.46
CA GLU A 65 -1.23 1.28 -10.08
C GLU A 65 -0.07 1.64 -9.14
N LYS A 66 1.15 1.29 -9.53
CA LYS A 66 2.37 1.74 -8.84
C LYS A 66 2.40 3.26 -8.83
N GLN A 67 2.54 3.86 -7.66
CA GLN A 67 2.73 5.30 -7.51
C GLN A 67 4.07 5.64 -6.84
N ILE A 68 4.46 6.90 -6.97
CA ILE A 68 5.68 7.43 -6.39
C ILE A 68 5.32 8.32 -5.20
N TRP A 69 5.89 8.01 -4.04
CA TRP A 69 5.85 8.83 -2.84
C TRP A 69 7.19 9.53 -2.65
N VAL A 70 7.18 10.77 -2.17
CA VAL A 70 8.41 11.53 -1.93
C VAL A 70 8.34 12.15 -0.55
N ASP A 71 9.31 11.85 0.31
CA ASP A 71 9.63 12.71 1.45
C ASP A 71 10.25 14.00 0.90
N ALA A 72 9.46 15.07 0.89
CA ALA A 72 9.84 16.32 0.24
C ALA A 72 10.60 17.28 1.16
N ASP A 73 10.67 17.00 2.47
CA ASP A 73 11.36 17.85 3.43
C ASP A 73 12.89 17.73 3.27
N ALA A 74 13.40 16.52 3.00
CA ALA A 74 14.82 16.27 2.74
C ALA A 74 15.21 16.19 1.26
N CYS A 75 14.25 16.21 0.32
CA CYS A 75 14.52 15.98 -1.09
C CYS A 75 15.08 17.23 -1.82
N PRO A 76 16.26 17.14 -2.47
CA PRO A 76 16.84 18.25 -3.23
C PRO A 76 15.97 18.67 -4.41
N ARG A 77 15.92 19.99 -4.71
CA ARG A 77 15.14 20.54 -5.83
C ARG A 77 15.41 19.85 -7.17
N ALA A 78 16.68 19.56 -7.47
CA ALA A 78 17.07 18.90 -8.71
C ALA A 78 16.43 17.50 -8.87
N ILE A 79 16.19 16.79 -7.76
CA ILE A 79 15.56 15.47 -7.77
C ILE A 79 14.04 15.60 -7.96
N LYS A 80 13.42 16.60 -7.31
CA LYS A 80 12.01 16.96 -7.57
C LYS A 80 11.77 17.28 -9.05
N ASP A 81 12.65 18.04 -9.67
CA ASP A 81 12.54 18.40 -11.10
C ASP A 81 12.63 17.16 -12.02
N ILE A 82 13.48 16.18 -11.69
CA ILE A 82 13.56 14.89 -12.43
C ILE A 82 12.26 14.11 -12.25
N LEU A 83 11.74 14.02 -11.03
CA LEU A 83 10.51 13.32 -10.70
C LEU A 83 9.30 13.92 -11.40
N PHE A 84 9.17 15.25 -11.43
CA PHE A 84 8.08 15.93 -12.14
C PHE A 84 8.09 15.58 -13.63
N ARG A 85 9.26 15.62 -14.28
CA ARG A 85 9.38 15.24 -15.70
C ARG A 85 9.06 13.78 -15.95
N ALA A 86 9.48 12.88 -15.05
CA ALA A 86 9.19 11.45 -15.16
C ALA A 86 7.70 11.16 -14.99
N ALA A 87 7.05 11.77 -13.99
CA ALA A 87 5.63 11.62 -13.71
C ALA A 87 4.77 12.09 -14.89
N GLU A 88 5.09 13.24 -15.48
CA GLU A 88 4.42 13.74 -16.69
C GLU A 88 4.59 12.80 -17.88
N ARG A 89 5.84 12.42 -18.17
CA ARG A 89 6.16 11.59 -19.34
C ARG A 89 5.52 10.20 -19.29
N MET A 90 5.44 9.61 -18.09
CA MET A 90 4.98 8.24 -17.89
C MET A 90 3.55 8.16 -17.35
N SER A 91 2.88 9.31 -17.12
CA SER A 91 1.56 9.39 -16.49
C SER A 91 1.46 8.66 -15.13
N VAL A 92 2.57 8.60 -14.39
CA VAL A 92 2.65 7.93 -13.08
C VAL A 92 2.28 8.91 -11.98
N ARG A 93 1.46 8.45 -11.04
CA ARG A 93 1.06 9.26 -9.87
C ARG A 93 2.28 9.57 -9.01
N LEU A 94 2.48 10.85 -8.69
CA LEU A 94 3.55 11.36 -7.86
C LEU A 94 2.96 12.19 -6.73
N THR A 95 3.18 11.77 -5.49
CA THR A 95 2.71 12.45 -4.29
C THR A 95 3.89 12.89 -3.44
N LEU A 96 4.03 14.20 -3.26
CA LEU A 96 5.04 14.82 -2.41
C LEU A 96 4.44 15.07 -1.04
N VAL A 97 5.07 14.58 0.02
CA VAL A 97 4.61 14.73 1.40
C VAL A 97 5.62 15.61 2.13
N ALA A 98 5.14 16.64 2.83
CA ALA A 98 6.00 17.58 3.53
C ALA A 98 5.26 18.29 4.66
N ASN A 99 6.02 18.71 5.68
CA ASN A 99 5.53 19.53 6.77
C ASN A 99 5.26 20.99 6.34
N GLN A 100 5.82 21.42 5.21
CA GLN A 100 5.66 22.76 4.65
C GLN A 100 5.06 22.72 3.24
N PRO A 101 4.44 23.82 2.76
CA PRO A 101 3.94 23.88 1.39
C PRO A 101 5.04 23.65 0.35
N VAL A 102 4.85 22.67 -0.53
CA VAL A 102 5.77 22.35 -1.62
C VAL A 102 5.18 22.82 -2.95
N PRO A 103 5.87 23.69 -3.71
CA PRO A 103 5.39 24.07 -5.02
C PRO A 103 5.46 22.87 -5.97
N VAL A 104 4.35 22.55 -6.61
CA VAL A 104 4.24 21.51 -7.62
C VAL A 104 3.67 22.08 -8.92
N PRO A 105 4.05 21.55 -10.09
CA PRO A 105 3.46 21.97 -11.35
C PRO A 105 1.97 21.60 -11.43
N GLY A 106 1.20 22.34 -12.23
CA GLY A 106 -0.21 22.04 -12.48
C GLY A 106 -0.35 20.80 -13.36
N SER A 107 -0.43 19.63 -12.72
CA SER A 107 -0.48 18.31 -13.35
C SER A 107 -1.66 17.49 -12.82
N ALA A 108 -2.20 16.60 -13.65
CA ALA A 108 -3.17 15.60 -13.17
C ALA A 108 -2.51 14.48 -12.34
N HIS A 109 -1.21 14.25 -12.55
CA HIS A 109 -0.44 13.14 -11.97
C HIS A 109 0.37 13.56 -10.73
N ILE A 110 0.65 14.85 -10.56
CA ILE A 110 1.51 15.37 -9.49
C ILE A 110 0.68 16.07 -8.43
N ARG A 111 0.88 15.70 -7.17
CA ARG A 111 0.16 16.25 -6.02
C ARG A 111 1.13 16.53 -4.87
N ALA A 112 0.83 17.55 -4.08
CA ALA A 112 1.49 17.80 -2.81
C ALA A 112 0.49 17.59 -1.67
N VAL A 113 0.90 16.86 -0.65
CA VAL A 113 0.20 16.70 0.61
C VAL A 113 1.01 17.43 1.67
N GLN A 114 0.40 18.48 2.23
CA GLN A 114 0.94 19.14 3.40
C GLN A 114 0.41 18.43 4.64
N VAL A 115 1.31 17.95 5.49
CA VAL A 115 0.97 17.36 6.78
C VAL A 115 1.20 18.36 7.91
N ALA A 116 0.76 18.02 9.12
CA ALA A 116 0.99 18.86 10.30
C ALA A 116 2.49 18.99 10.59
N ALA A 117 2.90 20.14 11.12
CA ALA A 117 4.27 20.32 11.55
C ALA A 117 4.60 19.37 12.72
N GLY A 118 5.67 18.59 12.57
CA GLY A 118 6.15 17.69 13.61
C GLY A 118 7.23 16.77 13.07
N PHE A 119 8.02 16.19 13.99
CA PHE A 119 8.97 15.14 13.64
C PHE A 119 8.20 13.90 13.17
N ASP A 120 8.72 13.25 12.12
CA ASP A 120 8.25 11.97 11.58
C ASP A 120 6.79 11.96 11.07
N ILE A 121 6.10 13.11 11.00
CA ILE A 121 4.70 13.15 10.53
C ILE A 121 4.61 12.80 9.03
N ALA A 122 5.51 13.35 8.22
CA ALA A 122 5.58 13.05 6.80
C ALA A 122 5.91 11.56 6.56
N ASP A 123 6.87 11.04 7.32
CA ASP A 123 7.30 9.63 7.25
C ASP A 123 6.14 8.69 7.59
N ASN A 124 5.46 8.94 8.73
CA ASN A 124 4.28 8.19 9.14
C ASN A 124 3.16 8.25 8.10
N TYR A 125 2.93 9.41 7.47
CA TYR A 125 1.94 9.55 6.41
C TYR A 125 2.30 8.68 5.20
N ILE A 126 3.55 8.71 4.74
CA ILE A 126 4.03 7.88 3.63
C ILE A 126 3.86 6.40 3.99
N VAL A 127 4.34 5.98 5.16
CA VAL A 127 4.24 4.58 5.60
C VAL A 127 2.77 4.15 5.62
N GLN A 128 1.85 4.95 6.16
CA GLN A 128 0.43 4.58 6.25
C GLN A 128 -0.25 4.41 4.89
N HIS A 129 0.12 5.21 3.89
CA HIS A 129 -0.56 5.24 2.58
C HIS A 129 0.16 4.46 1.48
N ALA A 130 1.47 4.22 1.62
CA ALA A 130 2.25 3.44 0.67
C ALA A 130 1.83 1.97 0.72
N MET A 131 1.63 1.40 -0.47
CA MET A 131 1.26 0.00 -0.67
C MET A 131 2.42 -0.78 -1.30
N ALA A 132 2.43 -2.10 -1.11
CA ALA A 132 3.43 -2.96 -1.72
C ALA A 132 3.51 -2.73 -3.24
N GLY A 133 4.73 -2.57 -3.76
CA GLY A 133 4.98 -2.23 -5.17
C GLY A 133 5.09 -0.72 -5.47
N ASP A 134 4.70 0.16 -4.54
CA ASP A 134 4.94 1.60 -4.66
C ASP A 134 6.44 1.92 -4.57
N LEU A 135 6.82 3.08 -5.13
CA LEU A 135 8.17 3.62 -5.05
C LEU A 135 8.22 4.80 -4.08
N VAL A 136 9.06 4.72 -3.06
CA VAL A 136 9.28 5.78 -2.08
C VAL A 136 10.64 6.43 -2.32
N ILE A 137 10.68 7.74 -2.46
CA ILE A 137 11.92 8.52 -2.57
C ILE A 137 12.20 9.14 -1.21
N THR A 138 13.29 8.71 -0.56
CA THR A 138 13.69 9.23 0.75
C THR A 138 15.20 9.14 0.96
N ALA A 139 15.77 10.12 1.65
CA ALA A 139 17.13 10.04 2.16
C ALA A 139 17.20 9.45 3.57
N ASP A 140 16.06 9.36 4.27
CA ASP A 140 15.96 8.85 5.63
C ASP A 140 15.96 7.31 5.65
N ILE A 141 16.86 6.74 6.46
CA ILE A 141 17.10 5.30 6.50
C ILE A 141 16.00 4.58 7.31
N PRO A 142 15.57 5.06 8.49
CA PRO A 142 14.37 4.57 9.18
C PRO A 142 13.14 4.49 8.27
N LEU A 143 12.75 5.59 7.60
CA LEU A 143 11.62 5.55 6.66
C LEU A 143 11.84 4.50 5.55
N ALA A 144 13.04 4.46 4.96
CA ALA A 144 13.37 3.48 3.91
C ALA A 144 13.22 2.03 4.41
N ALA A 145 13.63 1.73 5.65
CA ALA A 145 13.50 0.41 6.23
C ALA A 145 12.04 -0.01 6.37
N GLU A 146 11.20 0.87 6.93
CA GLU A 146 9.78 0.59 7.15
C GLU A 146 9.01 0.33 5.85
N VAL A 147 9.26 1.12 4.82
CA VAL A 147 8.56 0.95 3.53
C VAL A 147 9.08 -0.27 2.76
N VAL A 148 10.36 -0.62 2.88
CA VAL A 148 10.92 -1.85 2.31
C VAL A 148 10.32 -3.09 2.99
N ASP A 149 10.18 -3.07 4.32
CA ASP A 149 9.53 -4.14 5.08
C ASP A 149 8.05 -4.31 4.68
N LYS A 150 7.39 -3.23 4.23
CA LYS A 150 6.04 -3.26 3.64
C LYS A 150 5.98 -3.79 2.20
N GLY A 151 7.11 -4.09 1.58
CA GLY A 151 7.19 -4.52 0.17
C GLY A 151 7.14 -3.36 -0.83
N CYS A 152 7.40 -2.13 -0.40
CA CYS A 152 7.64 -1.00 -1.31
C CYS A 152 9.10 -1.02 -1.78
N LEU A 153 9.37 -0.29 -2.85
CA LEU A 153 10.73 0.05 -3.28
C LEU A 153 11.11 1.38 -2.65
N ALA A 154 12.32 1.51 -2.12
CA ALA A 154 12.83 2.80 -1.64
C ALA A 154 14.09 3.21 -2.41
N LEU A 155 14.13 4.46 -2.87
CA LEU A 155 15.23 5.02 -3.65
C LEU A 155 15.77 6.27 -2.99
N ASN A 156 17.07 6.28 -2.72
CA ASN A 156 17.77 7.46 -2.23
C ASN A 156 17.85 8.52 -3.33
N PRO A 157 17.68 9.83 -3.02
CA PRO A 157 17.92 10.94 -3.95
C PRO A 157 19.28 10.92 -4.67
N ARG A 158 20.26 10.14 -4.17
CA ARG A 158 21.57 9.91 -4.82
C ARG A 158 21.60 8.77 -5.84
N GLY A 159 20.48 8.07 -6.02
CA GLY A 159 20.34 6.98 -6.99
C GLY A 159 20.61 5.58 -6.45
N GLU A 160 20.85 5.45 -5.15
CA GLU A 160 21.02 4.15 -4.50
C GLU A 160 19.66 3.56 -4.13
N LEU A 161 19.38 2.33 -4.60
CA LEU A 161 18.19 1.60 -4.22
C LEU A 161 18.38 0.95 -2.84
N TYR A 162 17.44 1.15 -1.95
CA TYR A 162 17.37 0.40 -0.70
C TYR A 162 16.74 -0.97 -0.94
N THR A 163 17.39 -1.99 -0.42
CA THR A 163 16.93 -3.38 -0.43
C THR A 163 16.90 -3.89 1.01
N ALA A 164 16.15 -4.96 1.27
CA ALA A 164 16.06 -5.54 2.61
C ALA A 164 17.44 -5.89 3.18
N GLU A 165 18.39 -6.31 2.33
CA GLU A 165 19.75 -6.64 2.76
C GLU A 165 20.57 -5.40 3.12
N ASN A 166 20.47 -4.32 2.33
CA ASN A 166 21.33 -3.15 2.51
C ASN A 166 20.78 -2.15 3.53
N VAL A 167 19.46 -2.04 3.66
CA VAL A 167 18.82 -1.00 4.48
C VAL A 167 19.09 -1.24 5.96
N ARG A 168 19.06 -2.51 6.37
CA ARG A 168 19.37 -2.91 7.75
C ARG A 168 20.82 -2.66 8.13
N GLN A 169 21.76 -2.94 7.21
CA GLN A 169 23.17 -2.63 7.44
C GLN A 169 23.40 -1.12 7.58
N ARG A 170 22.74 -0.33 6.73
CA ARG A 170 22.83 1.15 6.78
C ARG A 170 22.21 1.71 8.04
N LEU A 171 21.08 1.17 8.48
CA LEU A 171 20.41 1.58 9.72
C LEU A 171 21.32 1.35 10.92
N ASN A 172 21.90 0.14 11.03
CA ASN A 172 22.84 -0.19 12.11
C ASN A 172 24.07 0.74 12.12
N MET A 173 24.62 1.07 10.94
CA MET A 173 25.76 1.99 10.84
C MET A 173 25.36 3.41 11.24
N ARG A 174 24.17 3.88 10.82
CA ARG A 174 23.64 5.19 11.20
C ARG A 174 23.45 5.28 12.72
N ASP A 175 22.84 4.27 13.34
CA ASP A 175 22.62 4.26 14.79
C ASP A 175 23.95 4.22 15.56
N PHE A 176 24.95 3.49 15.04
CA PHE A 176 26.31 3.49 15.60
C PHE A 176 26.97 4.87 15.50
N LEU A 177 26.95 5.51 14.33
CA LEU A 177 27.50 6.86 14.15
C LEU A 177 26.78 7.90 15.02
N ASP A 178 25.46 7.80 15.18
CA ASP A 178 24.69 8.66 16.07
C ASP A 178 25.09 8.46 17.54
N SER A 179 25.41 7.23 17.95
CA SER A 179 25.95 6.95 19.29
C SER A 179 27.33 7.60 19.51
N LEU A 180 28.18 7.64 18.47
CA LEU A 180 29.48 8.31 18.53
C LEU A 180 29.32 9.83 18.64
N ARG A 181 28.39 10.42 17.88
CA ARG A 181 28.06 11.85 18.00
C ARG A 181 27.54 12.20 19.39
N ALA A 182 26.68 11.37 19.97
CA ALA A 182 26.20 11.54 21.34
C ALA A 182 27.33 11.47 22.38
N SER A 183 28.41 10.75 22.08
CA SER A 183 29.63 10.70 22.90
C SER A 183 30.62 11.85 22.66
N GLY A 184 30.28 12.81 21.79
CA GLY A 184 31.10 14.00 21.50
C GLY A 184 32.05 13.87 20.30
N ILE A 185 31.97 12.79 19.52
CA ILE A 185 32.78 12.60 18.31
C ILE A 185 32.02 13.14 17.09
N ASP A 186 32.48 14.26 16.54
CA ASP A 186 31.90 14.81 15.30
C ASP A 186 32.38 14.01 14.08
N THR A 187 31.44 13.37 13.39
CA THR A 187 31.70 12.58 12.19
C THR A 187 31.37 13.33 10.90
N GLY A 188 30.95 14.60 10.99
CA GLY A 188 30.48 15.38 9.86
C GLY A 188 29.12 14.91 9.29
N GLY A 189 28.61 15.71 8.36
CA GLY A 189 27.38 15.45 7.61
C GLY A 189 27.65 14.83 6.23
N PRO A 190 26.61 14.27 5.58
CA PRO A 190 26.76 13.72 4.23
C PRO A 190 27.18 14.81 3.23
N PRO A 191 27.98 14.47 2.20
CA PRO A 191 28.49 15.42 1.21
C PRO A 191 27.36 16.07 0.41
N ALA A 192 27.60 17.18 -0.30
CA ALA A 192 26.57 17.75 -1.18
C ALA A 192 26.16 16.79 -2.32
N LEU A 193 24.99 17.00 -2.93
CA LEU A 193 24.53 16.20 -4.07
C LEU A 193 25.40 16.50 -5.32
N SER A 194 25.99 15.47 -5.92
CA SER A 194 26.87 15.63 -7.09
C SER A 194 26.10 15.58 -8.44
N SER A 195 26.75 15.95 -9.54
CA SER A 195 26.18 15.72 -10.89
C SER A 195 26.06 14.23 -11.22
N SER A 196 27.02 13.41 -10.76
CA SER A 196 26.99 11.96 -10.90
C SER A 196 25.78 11.37 -10.17
N ASP A 197 25.51 11.83 -8.95
CA ASP A 197 24.38 11.36 -8.14
C ASP A 197 23.04 11.60 -8.85
N ARG A 198 22.89 12.79 -9.48
CA ARG A 198 21.68 13.11 -10.27
C ARG A 198 21.51 12.17 -11.47
N GLN A 199 22.60 11.86 -12.16
CA GLN A 199 22.56 10.93 -13.29
C GLN A 199 22.24 9.51 -12.84
N GLN A 200 22.84 9.06 -11.74
CA GLN A 200 22.57 7.75 -11.15
C GLN A 200 21.11 7.64 -10.73
N PHE A 201 20.57 8.69 -10.08
CA PHE A 201 19.16 8.76 -9.72
C PHE A 201 18.24 8.65 -10.94
N ALA A 202 18.47 9.46 -11.99
CA ALA A 202 17.68 9.41 -13.20
C ALA A 202 17.70 8.02 -13.86
N ASN A 203 18.90 7.43 -13.99
CA ASN A 203 19.07 6.10 -14.57
C ASN A 203 18.34 5.02 -13.76
N GLN A 204 18.42 5.10 -12.42
CA GLN A 204 17.77 4.13 -11.55
C GLN A 204 16.25 4.29 -11.59
N LEU A 205 15.75 5.53 -11.54
CA LEU A 205 14.33 5.83 -11.67
C LEU A 205 13.77 5.28 -13.00
N ASP A 206 14.45 5.54 -14.12
CA ASP A 206 14.02 5.04 -15.43
C ASP A 206 13.94 3.50 -15.47
N ARG A 207 14.90 2.80 -14.86
CA ARG A 207 14.87 1.33 -14.76
C ARG A 207 13.69 0.81 -13.92
N LEU A 208 13.31 1.54 -12.88
CA LEU A 208 12.18 1.16 -12.01
C LEU A 208 10.84 1.42 -12.69
N LEU A 209 10.74 2.50 -13.48
CA LEU A 209 9.52 2.88 -14.19
C LEU A 209 9.32 2.16 -15.54
N ALA A 210 10.37 1.60 -16.12
CA ALA A 210 10.30 0.86 -17.39
C ALA A 210 9.73 -0.57 -17.27
N LYS A 211 9.29 -1.01 -16.08
CA LYS A 211 8.76 -2.35 -15.79
C LYS A 211 7.27 -2.37 -15.49
#